data_AF-A0A962MML9-F1
#
_entry.id   AF-A0A962MML9-F1
#
_cell.length_a   1.000
_cell.length_b   1.000
_cell.length_c   1.000
_cell.angle_alpha   90.00
_cell.angle_beta   90.00
_cell.angle_gamma   90.00
#
_symmetry.space_group_name_H-M   'P 1'
#
loop_
_entity.id
_entity.type
_entity.pdbx_description
1 polymer ?
#
loop_
_entity_poly.entity_id
_entity_poly.type
_entity_poly.pdbx_seq_one_letter_code
_entity_poly.pdbx_strand_id
1 'polypeptide(L)'
;MNNVSQHQNPASNTVNVLPQEPSMALNMLIRLTNNLSALADREAQALAQNDMVTFAILQDEKILVTEQYVAASEEFRSKLNTYRGADSSLLDRLERLQRDLGEKTKGNNEVVRQIYGRAQNRTQSALLTAQELGQNHKLRERPAVNENADAKNRKTGETS
;
A
#
# COMPACT_ATOMS: atom_id res chain seq x y z
N MET A 1 2.31 59.54 -33.92
CA MET A 1 3.13 58.37 -33.57
C MET A 1 2.58 57.78 -32.28
N ASN A 2 1.64 56.84 -32.37
CA ASN A 2 1.06 56.18 -31.19
C ASN A 2 1.49 54.71 -31.20
N ASN A 3 2.42 54.37 -30.30
CA ASN A 3 2.88 53.01 -30.08
C ASN A 3 2.07 52.43 -28.91
N VAL A 4 1.05 51.61 -29.22
CA VAL A 4 0.28 50.88 -28.21
C VAL A 4 0.96 49.52 -28.03
N SER A 5 1.70 49.39 -26.93
CA SER A 5 2.27 48.14 -26.45
C SER A 5 1.15 47.16 -26.09
N GLN A 6 0.89 46.19 -26.98
CA GLN A 6 0.09 45.02 -26.63
C GLN A 6 0.88 44.14 -25.66
N HIS A 7 0.32 44.00 -24.46
CA HIS A 7 0.75 43.04 -23.46
C HIS A 7 0.51 41.63 -23.99
N GLN A 8 1.59 40.88 -24.24
CA GLN A 8 1.51 39.44 -24.42
C GLN A 8 1.33 38.80 -23.04
N ASN A 9 0.11 38.37 -22.72
CA ASN A 9 -0.12 37.42 -21.64
C ASN A 9 0.55 36.09 -22.04
N PRO A 10 1.41 35.49 -21.19
CA PRO A 10 1.88 34.14 -21.44
C PRO A 10 0.70 33.20 -21.29
N ALA A 11 0.25 32.60 -22.39
CA ALA A 11 -0.67 31.48 -22.35
C ALA A 11 -0.10 30.43 -21.41
N SER A 12 -0.87 30.08 -20.39
CA SER A 12 -0.60 28.97 -19.50
C SER A 12 -0.45 27.71 -20.36
N ASN A 13 0.78 27.21 -20.49
CA ASN A 13 1.06 25.87 -21.02
C ASN A 13 0.51 24.85 -20.02
N THR A 14 -0.81 24.67 -19.99
CA THR A 14 -1.45 23.53 -19.36
C THR A 14 -1.10 22.32 -20.21
N VAL A 15 -0.11 21.55 -19.76
CA VAL A 15 0.20 20.25 -20.36
C VAL A 15 -1.05 19.39 -20.17
N ASN A 16 -1.85 19.25 -21.23
CA ASN A 16 -3.01 18.36 -21.22
C ASN A 16 -2.50 16.92 -21.16
N VAL A 17 -3.00 16.16 -20.19
CA VAL A 17 -2.74 14.73 -20.01
C VAL A 17 -3.50 13.94 -21.05
N LEU A 18 -4.73 14.37 -21.37
CA LEU A 18 -5.54 13.76 -22.42
C LEU A 18 -5.30 14.41 -23.80
N PRO A 19 -5.30 13.61 -24.88
CA PRO A 19 -5.40 14.12 -26.24
C PRO A 19 -6.61 15.04 -26.44
N GLN A 20 -6.49 16.01 -27.36
CA GLN A 20 -7.60 16.95 -27.63
C GLN A 20 -8.77 16.30 -28.36
N GLU A 21 -8.53 15.23 -29.12
CA GLU A 21 -9.58 14.52 -29.84
C GLU A 21 -10.34 13.59 -28.87
N PRO A 22 -11.68 13.73 -28.75
CA PRO A 22 -12.46 12.99 -27.75
C PRO A 22 -12.33 11.47 -27.83
N SER A 23 -12.31 10.89 -29.03
CA SER A 23 -12.23 9.44 -29.22
C SER A 23 -10.88 8.89 -28.77
N MET A 24 -9.78 9.58 -29.05
CA MET A 24 -8.43 9.26 -28.61
C MET A 24 -8.30 9.40 -27.10
N ALA A 25 -8.87 10.45 -26.51
CA ALA A 25 -8.90 10.62 -25.06
C ALA A 25 -9.69 9.51 -24.36
N LEU A 26 -10.85 9.11 -24.89
CA LEU A 26 -11.61 7.98 -24.37
C LEU A 26 -10.84 6.66 -24.51
N ASN A 27 -10.19 6.42 -25.64
CA ASN A 27 -9.35 5.24 -25.84
C ASN A 27 -8.15 5.21 -24.87
N MET A 28 -7.56 6.36 -24.56
CA MET A 28 -6.51 6.48 -23.56
C MET A 28 -7.03 6.11 -22.16
N LEU A 29 -8.18 6.63 -21.76
CA LEU A 29 -8.83 6.24 -20.49
C LEU A 29 -9.13 4.74 -20.45
N ILE A 30 -9.70 4.18 -21.50
CA ILE A 30 -9.96 2.74 -21.63
C ILE A 30 -8.66 1.94 -21.46
N ARG A 31 -7.57 2.37 -22.10
CA ARG A 31 -6.26 1.71 -21.97
C ARG A 31 -5.75 1.76 -20.54
N LEU A 32 -5.81 2.91 -19.88
CA LEU A 32 -5.41 3.06 -18.48
C LEU A 32 -6.25 2.18 -17.55
N THR A 33 -7.57 2.12 -17.75
CA THR A 33 -8.46 1.23 -16.98
C THR A 33 -8.14 -0.24 -17.21
N ASN A 34 -7.83 -0.65 -18.44
CA ASN A 34 -7.40 -2.02 -18.73
C ASN A 34 -6.07 -2.36 -18.04
N ASN A 35 -5.11 -1.44 -18.05
CA ASN A 35 -3.82 -1.64 -17.36
C ASN A 35 -4.03 -1.83 -15.86
N LEU A 36 -4.86 -0.99 -15.22
CA LEU A 36 -5.22 -1.14 -13.81
C LEU A 36 -5.96 -2.44 -13.54
N SER A 37 -6.82 -2.88 -14.46
CA SER A 37 -7.55 -4.15 -14.33
C SER A 37 -6.60 -5.34 -14.40
N ALA A 38 -5.65 -5.34 -15.34
CA ALA A 38 -4.62 -6.37 -15.44
C ALA A 38 -3.68 -6.39 -14.22
N LEU A 39 -3.39 -5.23 -13.64
CA LEU A 39 -2.67 -5.13 -12.36
C LEU A 39 -3.49 -5.76 -11.22
N ALA A 40 -4.78 -5.44 -11.12
CA ALA A 40 -5.66 -6.02 -10.11
C ALA A 40 -5.77 -7.55 -10.25
N ASP A 41 -5.83 -8.08 -11.48
CA ASP A 41 -5.84 -9.53 -11.72
C ASP A 41 -4.51 -10.19 -11.29
N ARG A 42 -3.36 -9.55 -11.60
CA ARG A 42 -2.04 -10.03 -11.15
C ARG A 42 -1.89 -9.96 -9.63
N GLU A 43 -2.39 -8.91 -8.99
CA GLU A 43 -2.43 -8.78 -7.53
C GLU A 43 -3.25 -9.91 -6.90
N ALA A 44 -4.43 -10.20 -7.45
CA ALA A 44 -5.28 -11.29 -6.96
C ALA A 44 -4.53 -12.62 -7.01
N GLN A 45 -3.80 -12.88 -8.09
CA GLN A 45 -2.98 -14.08 -8.24
C GLN A 45 -1.84 -14.14 -7.22
N ALA A 46 -1.10 -13.04 -7.04
CA ALA A 46 -0.02 -12.96 -6.06
C ALA A 46 -0.54 -13.18 -4.62
N LEU A 47 -1.67 -12.57 -4.27
CA LEU A 47 -2.36 -12.75 -2.99
C LEU A 47 -2.79 -14.21 -2.79
N ALA A 48 -3.39 -14.83 -3.81
CA ALA A 48 -3.81 -16.23 -3.75
C ALA A 48 -2.63 -17.21 -3.53
N GLN A 49 -1.47 -16.87 -4.08
CA GLN A 49 -0.23 -17.64 -3.94
C GLN A 49 0.56 -17.30 -2.67
N ASN A 50 0.12 -16.32 -1.88
CA ASN A 50 0.87 -15.73 -0.76
C ASN A 50 2.25 -15.18 -1.16
N ASP A 51 2.43 -14.80 -2.43
CA ASP A 51 3.65 -14.19 -2.92
C ASP A 51 3.66 -12.69 -2.63
N MET A 52 4.07 -12.35 -1.41
CA MET A 52 4.09 -10.96 -0.94
C MET A 52 5.18 -10.13 -1.61
N VAL A 53 6.21 -10.75 -2.18
CA VAL A 53 7.28 -10.04 -2.90
C VAL A 53 6.75 -9.55 -4.25
N THR A 54 6.12 -10.45 -5.01
CA THR A 54 5.47 -10.06 -6.28
C THR A 54 4.35 -9.06 -6.03
N PHE A 55 3.56 -9.25 -4.98
CA PHE A 55 2.53 -8.29 -4.59
C PHE A 55 3.11 -6.89 -4.33
N ALA A 56 4.22 -6.77 -3.60
CA ALA A 56 4.87 -5.49 -3.34
C ALA A 56 5.38 -4.80 -4.63
N ILE A 57 5.97 -5.56 -5.55
CA ILE A 57 6.42 -5.03 -6.86
C ILE A 57 5.23 -4.50 -7.67
N LEU A 58 4.10 -5.22 -7.65
CA LEU A 58 2.88 -4.80 -8.36
C LEU A 58 2.29 -3.51 -7.77
N GLN A 59 2.44 -3.28 -6.47
CA GLN A 59 2.01 -2.03 -5.83
C GLN A 59 2.79 -0.82 -6.36
N ASP A 60 4.09 -0.94 -6.57
CA ASP A 60 4.92 0.13 -7.16
C ASP A 60 4.49 0.43 -8.61
N GLU A 61 4.26 -0.61 -9.41
CA GLU A 61 3.75 -0.47 -10.78
C GLU A 61 2.36 0.20 -10.79
N LYS A 62 1.50 -0.17 -9.85
CA LYS A 62 0.13 0.36 -9.73
C LYS A 62 0.09 1.84 -9.37
N ILE A 63 1.03 2.33 -8.56
CA ILE A 63 1.13 3.77 -8.23
C ILE A 63 1.26 4.59 -9.52
N LEU A 64 2.22 4.24 -10.38
CA LEU A 64 2.51 4.96 -11.62
C LEU A 64 1.30 5.01 -12.56
N VAL A 65 0.62 3.87 -12.74
CA VAL A 65 -0.56 3.80 -13.62
C VAL A 65 -1.76 4.54 -13.00
N THR A 66 -1.91 4.47 -11.68
CA THR A 66 -3.01 5.14 -10.96
C THR A 66 -2.87 6.65 -11.04
N GLU A 67 -1.67 7.20 -10.87
CA GLU A 67 -1.41 8.65 -11.00
C GLU A 67 -1.83 9.16 -12.38
N GLN A 68 -1.43 8.45 -13.44
CA GLN A 68 -1.82 8.80 -14.82
C GLN A 68 -3.33 8.70 -15.02
N TYR A 69 -3.96 7.64 -14.51
CA TYR A 69 -5.39 7.43 -14.61
C TYR A 69 -6.19 8.51 -13.86
N VAL A 70 -5.75 8.91 -12.66
CA VAL A 70 -6.38 9.96 -11.86
C VAL A 70 -6.29 11.29 -12.59
N ALA A 71 -5.10 11.69 -13.03
CA ALA A 71 -4.91 12.94 -13.76
C ALA A 71 -5.75 13.00 -15.05
N ALA A 72 -5.74 11.91 -15.82
CA ALA A 72 -6.59 11.79 -17.02
C ALA A 72 -8.08 11.86 -16.67
N SER A 73 -8.52 11.22 -15.59
CA SER A 73 -9.93 11.22 -15.17
C SER A 73 -10.38 12.59 -14.66
N GLU A 74 -9.52 13.32 -13.95
CA GLU A 74 -9.78 14.69 -13.51
C GLU A 74 -9.92 15.62 -14.71
N GLU A 75 -9.00 15.51 -15.67
CA GLU A 75 -9.09 16.30 -16.90
C GLU A 75 -10.38 15.99 -17.67
N PHE A 76 -10.72 14.71 -17.85
CA PHE A 76 -11.97 14.28 -18.48
C PHE A 76 -13.19 14.92 -17.82
N ARG A 77 -13.26 14.89 -16.48
CA ARG A 77 -14.37 15.50 -15.71
C ARG A 77 -14.43 17.01 -15.87
N SER A 78 -13.29 17.69 -15.89
CA SER A 78 -13.24 19.14 -16.09
C SER A 78 -13.69 19.57 -17.50
N LYS A 79 -13.62 18.68 -18.48
CA LYS A 79 -13.93 18.94 -19.91
C LYS A 79 -15.14 18.16 -20.43
N LEU A 80 -16.10 17.78 -19.57
CA LEU A 80 -17.27 16.97 -19.96
C LEU A 80 -18.04 17.49 -21.19
N ASN A 81 -18.14 18.80 -21.36
CA ASN A 81 -18.82 19.40 -22.52
C ASN A 81 -18.19 19.01 -23.86
N THR A 82 -16.87 18.80 -23.89
CA THR A 82 -16.11 18.39 -25.07
C THR A 82 -16.43 16.95 -25.50
N TYR A 83 -16.96 16.13 -24.58
CA TYR A 83 -17.26 14.71 -24.82
C TYR A 83 -18.75 14.44 -25.09
N ARG A 84 -19.61 15.47 -25.11
CA ARG A 84 -21.07 15.29 -25.34
C ARG A 84 -21.42 14.71 -26.71
N GLY A 85 -20.54 14.85 -27.70
CA GLY A 85 -20.69 14.25 -29.03
C GLY A 85 -19.78 13.04 -29.26
N ALA A 86 -19.12 12.53 -28.22
CA ALA A 86 -18.25 11.37 -28.35
C ALA A 86 -19.06 10.09 -28.60
N ASP A 87 -18.40 9.08 -29.16
CA ASP A 87 -19.00 7.79 -29.44
C ASP A 87 -19.54 7.13 -28.16
N SER A 88 -20.85 6.89 -28.12
CA SER A 88 -21.52 6.28 -26.97
C SER A 88 -21.00 4.88 -26.66
N SER A 89 -20.56 4.13 -27.67
CA SER A 89 -20.00 2.79 -27.47
C SER A 89 -18.69 2.83 -26.68
N LEU A 90 -17.88 3.88 -26.85
CA LEU A 90 -16.64 4.08 -26.09
C LEU A 90 -16.95 4.46 -24.64
N LEU A 91 -17.95 5.32 -24.42
CA LEU A 91 -18.40 5.69 -23.08
C LEU A 91 -18.95 4.49 -22.31
N ASP A 92 -19.83 3.70 -22.94
CA ASP A 92 -20.40 2.49 -22.35
C ASP A 92 -19.30 1.46 -22.03
N ARG A 93 -18.32 1.30 -22.92
CA ARG A 93 -17.19 0.41 -22.70
C ARG A 93 -16.33 0.88 -21.53
N LEU A 94 -16.03 2.18 -21.46
CA LEU A 94 -15.26 2.76 -20.37
C LEU A 94 -15.97 2.55 -19.03
N GLU A 95 -17.29 2.80 -18.98
CA GLU A 95 -18.07 2.61 -17.76
C GLU A 95 -18.05 1.15 -17.29
N ARG A 96 -18.26 0.19 -18.20
CA ARG A 96 -18.19 -1.25 -17.86
C ARG A 96 -16.82 -1.63 -17.30
N LEU A 97 -15.74 -1.17 -17.92
CA LEU A 97 -14.39 -1.44 -17.46
C LEU A 97 -14.11 -0.82 -16.08
N GLN A 98 -14.60 0.39 -15.84
CA GLN A 98 -14.46 1.06 -14.54
C GLN A 98 -15.23 0.32 -13.43
N ARG A 99 -16.41 -0.23 -13.74
CA ARG A 99 -17.17 -1.07 -12.80
C ARG A 99 -16.44 -2.37 -12.49
N ASP A 100 -15.96 -3.08 -13.52
CA ASP A 100 -15.18 -4.33 -13.36
C ASP A 100 -13.92 -4.10 -12.51
N LEU A 101 -13.14 -3.06 -12.83
CA LEU A 101 -11.97 -2.66 -12.04
C LEU A 101 -12.34 -2.41 -10.56
N GLY A 102 -13.48 -1.75 -10.33
CA GLY A 102 -13.98 -1.47 -8.99
C GLY A 102 -14.30 -2.73 -8.20
N GLU A 103 -14.90 -3.74 -8.84
CA GLU A 103 -15.19 -5.04 -8.21
C GLU A 103 -13.91 -5.82 -7.91
N LYS A 104 -12.98 -5.92 -8.87
CA LYS A 104 -11.68 -6.59 -8.69
C LYS A 104 -10.88 -5.98 -7.54
N THR A 105 -10.77 -4.65 -7.52
CA THR A 105 -10.01 -3.94 -6.48
C THR A 105 -10.63 -4.12 -5.09
N LYS A 106 -11.98 -4.15 -4.99
CA LYS A 106 -12.67 -4.46 -3.73
C LYS A 106 -12.33 -5.87 -3.23
N GLY A 107 -12.32 -6.85 -4.13
CA GLY A 107 -11.94 -8.23 -3.82
C GLY A 107 -10.52 -8.32 -3.24
N ASN A 108 -9.55 -7.70 -3.92
CA ASN A 108 -8.16 -7.68 -3.46
C ASN A 108 -8.01 -7.04 -2.07
N ASN A 109 -8.67 -5.89 -1.87
CA ASN A 109 -8.62 -5.17 -0.59
C ASN A 109 -9.20 -6.01 0.56
N GLU A 110 -10.25 -6.79 0.31
CA GLU A 110 -10.83 -7.69 1.31
C GLU A 110 -9.85 -8.80 1.70
N VAL A 111 -9.17 -9.41 0.73
CA VAL A 111 -8.13 -10.42 0.99
C VAL A 111 -6.99 -9.82 1.81
N VAL A 112 -6.52 -8.63 1.46
CA VAL A 112 -5.46 -7.93 2.22
C VAL A 112 -5.88 -7.66 3.66
N ARG A 113 -7.12 -7.21 3.90
CA ARG A 113 -7.65 -7.02 5.26
C ARG A 113 -7.65 -8.32 6.06
N GLN A 114 -8.02 -9.44 5.44
CA GLN A 114 -7.99 -10.75 6.10
C GLN A 114 -6.56 -11.20 6.44
N ILE A 115 -5.60 -10.98 5.54
CA ILE A 115 -4.17 -11.26 5.79
C ILE A 115 -3.70 -10.44 7.00
N TYR A 116 -4.00 -9.14 7.01
CA TYR A 116 -3.65 -8.25 8.11
C TYR A 116 -4.27 -8.69 9.45
N GLY A 117 -5.57 -9.00 9.47
CA GLY A 117 -6.25 -9.48 10.69
C GLY A 117 -5.65 -10.79 11.22
N ARG A 118 -5.30 -11.74 10.34
CA ARG A 118 -4.62 -12.98 10.74
C ARG A 118 -3.23 -12.70 11.32
N ALA A 119 -2.47 -11.79 10.72
CA ALA A 119 -1.16 -11.40 11.23
C ALA A 119 -1.25 -10.76 12.62
N GLN A 120 -2.22 -9.86 12.83
CA GLN A 120 -2.47 -9.23 14.12
C GLN A 120 -2.80 -10.26 15.21
N ASN A 121 -3.71 -11.19 14.93
CA ASN A 121 -4.09 -12.25 15.88
C ASN A 121 -2.90 -13.15 16.22
N ARG A 122 -2.09 -13.54 15.23
CA ARG A 122 -0.87 -14.35 15.47
C ARG A 122 0.12 -13.64 16.38
N THR A 123 0.36 -12.34 16.14
CA THR A 123 1.24 -11.53 16.99
C THR A 123 0.72 -11.44 18.41
N GLN A 124 -0.58 -11.20 18.60
CA GLN A 124 -1.19 -11.14 19.92
C GLN A 124 -1.08 -12.46 20.67
N SER A 125 -1.40 -13.59 20.01
CA SER A 125 -1.25 -14.92 20.60
C SER A 125 0.21 -15.21 20.97
N ALA A 126 1.16 -14.89 20.10
CA ALA A 126 2.58 -15.10 20.37
C ALA A 126 3.08 -14.29 21.58
N LEU A 127 2.63 -13.04 21.74
CA LEU A 127 2.97 -12.20 22.89
C LEU A 127 2.38 -12.78 24.19
N LEU A 128 1.13 -13.24 24.17
CA LEU A 128 0.51 -13.89 25.32
C LEU A 128 1.25 -15.17 25.70
N THR A 129 1.56 -16.04 24.73
CA THR A 129 2.34 -17.26 24.99
C THR A 129 3.72 -16.94 25.54
N ALA A 130 4.41 -15.93 25.01
CA ALA A 130 5.71 -15.49 25.54
C ALA A 130 5.60 -14.97 26.99
N GLN A 131 4.53 -14.25 27.32
CA GLN A 131 4.24 -13.81 28.70
C GLN A 131 3.98 -14.98 29.64
N GLU A 132 3.16 -15.95 29.23
CA GLU A 132 2.87 -17.15 30.02
C GLU A 132 4.13 -17.98 30.29
N LEU A 133 4.98 -18.16 29.27
CA LEU A 133 6.27 -18.84 29.42
C LEU A 133 7.20 -18.08 30.38
N GLY A 134 7.24 -16.75 30.29
CA GLY A 134 8.02 -15.90 31.19
C GLY A 134 7.53 -15.94 32.64
N GLN A 135 6.22 -16.06 32.88
CA GLN A 135 5.66 -16.18 34.22
C GLN A 135 5.85 -17.57 34.83
N ASN A 136 5.74 -18.63 34.02
CA ASN A 136 5.96 -20.00 34.47
C ASN A 136 7.44 -20.31 34.75
N HIS A 137 8.36 -19.57 34.14
CA HIS A 137 9.78 -19.54 34.51
C HIS A 137 10.07 -18.39 35.48
N LYS A 138 9.49 -18.39 36.69
CA LYS A 138 10.11 -17.68 37.81
C LYS A 138 11.54 -18.19 37.92
N LEU A 139 12.50 -17.32 37.61
CA LEU A 139 13.93 -17.56 37.75
C LEU A 139 14.12 -18.20 39.12
N ARG A 140 14.50 -19.48 39.13
CA ARG A 140 14.94 -20.18 40.33
C ARG A 140 16.12 -19.39 40.86
N GLU A 141 15.85 -18.46 41.77
CA GLU A 141 16.88 -17.74 42.51
C GLU A 141 17.78 -18.82 43.07
N ARG A 142 19.03 -18.86 42.59
CA ARG A 142 20.05 -19.67 43.22
C ARG A 142 20.10 -19.20 44.68
N PRO A 143 19.96 -20.09 45.67
CA PRO A 143 20.14 -19.67 47.06
C PRO A 143 21.53 -19.06 47.16
N ALA A 144 21.60 -17.82 47.66
CA ALA A 144 22.85 -17.13 47.92
C ALA A 144 23.71 -18.05 48.80
N VAL A 145 24.85 -18.48 48.27
CA VAL A 145 25.86 -19.19 49.05
C VAL A 145 26.33 -18.22 50.14
N ASN A 146 25.98 -18.52 51.38
CA ASN A 146 26.36 -17.73 52.55
C ASN A 146 27.85 -17.97 52.84
N GLU A 147 28.70 -17.13 52.25
CA GLU A 147 30.17 -17.17 52.33
C GLU A 147 30.68 -16.54 53.65
N ASN A 148 30.10 -16.89 54.80
CA ASN A 148 30.48 -16.33 56.11
C ASN A 148 30.59 -17.38 57.24
N ALA A 149 30.83 -18.65 56.93
CA ALA A 149 30.95 -19.70 57.96
C ALA A 149 32.39 -20.14 58.31
N ASP A 150 33.44 -19.67 57.62
CA ASP A 150 34.79 -20.27 57.73
C ASP A 150 35.90 -19.37 58.30
N ALA A 151 35.55 -18.28 59.01
CA ALA A 151 36.56 -17.36 59.58
C ALA A 151 36.80 -17.50 61.10
N LYS A 152 36.18 -18.47 61.79
CA LYS A 152 36.21 -18.50 63.28
C LYS A 152 36.96 -19.66 63.94
N ASN A 153 37.74 -20.47 63.22
CA ASN A 153 38.39 -21.66 63.81
C ASN A 153 39.90 -21.82 63.56
N ARG A 154 40.68 -20.72 63.51
CA ARG A 154 42.16 -20.78 63.37
C ARG A 154 42.96 -19.90 64.36
N LYS A 155 42.50 -19.74 65.61
CA LYS A 155 43.33 -19.14 66.67
C LYS A 155 43.08 -19.77 68.03
N THR A 156 43.47 -21.03 68.18
CA THR A 156 43.85 -21.63 69.48
C THR A 156 44.77 -22.80 69.23
N GLY A 157 46.06 -22.62 69.42
CA GLY A 157 47.03 -23.72 69.35
C GLY A 157 48.44 -23.25 69.04
N GLU A 158 49.10 -22.61 69.99
CA GLU A 158 50.56 -22.65 70.12
C GLU A 158 50.94 -22.36 71.57
N THR A 159 51.07 -23.45 72.32
CA THR A 159 51.82 -23.55 73.57
C THR A 159 53.11 -24.28 73.24
N SER A 160 54.26 -23.63 73.38
CA SER A 160 55.54 -24.15 73.93
C SER A 160 56.56 -23.02 73.94
#